data_AF-A0A2R6PPT5-F1
#
_entry.id   AF-A0A2R6PPT5-F1
#
_cell.length_a   1.000
_cell.length_b   1.000
_cell.length_c   1.000
_cell.angle_alpha   90.00
_cell.angle_beta   90.00
_cell.angle_gamma   90.00
#
_symmetry.space_group_name_H-M   'P 1'
#
loop_
_entity.id
_entity.type
_entity.pdbx_description
1 polymer ?
#
loop_
_entity_poly.entity_id
_entity_poly.type
_entity_poly.pdbx_seq_one_letter_code
_entity_poly.pdbx_strand_id
1 'polypeptide(L)'
;MASTDPDRREDEEATTAAEDEDTGAQVAPIIKLEEVAVTTGEEDEDAILDLKSKLYRFDKEGNQWKERGAGTVKLLKHKETGKVRLVMRQSKTLKICANHLVLSTMAVQEYAGNDKACIWHAADFSDGELKDELFCIRFGSIDSLHKHFFPRLQNLHGNVSRSG
;
A
#
# COMPACT_ATOMS: atom_id res chain seq x y z
N MET A 1 -1.09 55.54 -45.12
CA MET A 1 -1.46 55.25 -46.53
C MET A 1 -0.37 54.33 -47.07
N ALA A 2 -0.61 53.15 -47.63
CA ALA A 2 -1.83 52.45 -48.00
C ALA A 2 -1.52 50.93 -48.07
N SER A 3 -2.53 50.12 -47.71
CA SER A 3 -2.96 48.80 -48.22
C SER A 3 -1.93 47.65 -48.34
N THR A 4 -2.22 46.40 -47.99
CA THR A 4 -3.35 45.56 -48.46
C THR A 4 -3.45 44.25 -47.62
N ASP A 5 -4.69 43.82 -47.29
CA ASP A 5 -5.14 42.51 -46.74
C ASP A 5 -4.95 41.34 -47.75
N PRO A 6 -5.37 40.07 -47.51
CA PRO A 6 -5.44 39.22 -46.30
C PRO A 6 -4.78 37.83 -46.56
N ASP A 7 -4.36 37.06 -45.56
CA ASP A 7 -4.27 35.59 -45.75
C ASP A 7 -4.44 34.78 -44.46
N ARG A 8 -5.25 33.75 -44.60
CA ARG A 8 -5.83 32.87 -43.59
C ARG A 8 -4.94 31.63 -43.51
N ARG A 9 -4.37 31.33 -42.36
CA ARG A 9 -3.88 29.98 -42.07
C ARG A 9 -4.30 29.58 -40.66
N GLU A 10 -5.29 28.71 -40.64
CA GLU A 10 -5.70 27.88 -39.51
C GLU A 10 -4.52 26.96 -39.19
N ASP A 11 -3.80 27.21 -38.09
CA ASP A 11 -2.80 26.28 -37.57
C ASP A 11 -3.53 25.12 -36.86
N GLU A 12 -4.00 24.16 -37.67
CA GLU A 12 -4.29 22.80 -37.21
C GLU A 12 -2.95 22.15 -36.81
N GLU A 13 -2.58 22.27 -35.53
CA GLU A 13 -1.54 21.40 -34.97
C GLU A 13 -2.06 19.95 -34.97
N ALA A 14 -1.65 19.25 -36.03
CA ALA A 14 -1.87 17.84 -36.26
C ALA A 14 -1.49 17.02 -35.01
N THR A 15 -2.52 16.47 -34.37
CA THR A 15 -2.40 15.34 -33.46
C THR A 15 -1.82 14.17 -34.26
N THR A 16 -0.51 13.96 -34.14
CA THR A 16 0.12 12.71 -34.55
C THR A 16 -0.33 11.63 -33.56
N ALA A 17 -1.50 11.06 -33.83
CA ALA A 17 -1.89 9.80 -33.27
C ALA A 17 -0.80 8.80 -33.68
N ALA A 18 -0.04 8.31 -32.71
CA ALA A 18 0.76 7.12 -32.91
C ALA A 18 -0.23 6.00 -33.26
N GLU A 19 -0.36 5.69 -34.54
CA GLU A 19 -1.09 4.54 -35.01
C GLU A 19 -0.40 3.31 -34.39
N ASP A 20 -1.09 2.63 -33.48
CA ASP A 20 -0.69 1.33 -32.97
C ASP A 20 -0.52 0.41 -34.19
N GLU A 21 0.74 0.16 -34.57
CA GLU A 21 1.09 -0.70 -35.69
C GLU A 21 0.76 -2.15 -35.31
N ASP A 22 -0.49 -2.56 -35.56
CA ASP A 22 -0.95 -3.93 -35.38
C ASP A 22 -0.25 -4.84 -36.38
N THR A 23 0.80 -5.53 -35.92
CA THR A 23 1.58 -6.49 -36.71
C THR A 23 0.77 -7.69 -37.25
N GLY A 24 -0.53 -7.81 -36.92
CA GLY A 24 -1.40 -8.87 -37.45
C GLY A 24 -1.03 -10.28 -36.96
N ALA A 25 -0.17 -10.37 -35.95
CA ALA A 25 0.28 -11.63 -35.39
C ALA A 25 -0.84 -12.30 -34.58
N GLN A 26 -1.42 -13.37 -35.12
CA GLN A 26 -2.39 -14.18 -34.39
C GLN A 26 -1.69 -15.06 -33.37
N VAL A 27 -1.73 -14.65 -32.10
CA VAL A 27 -1.18 -15.43 -30.98
C VAL A 27 -2.25 -16.42 -30.50
N ALA A 28 -2.06 -17.70 -30.85
CA ALA A 28 -2.90 -18.77 -30.33
C ALA A 28 -2.67 -18.93 -28.81
N PRO A 29 -3.72 -19.09 -27.99
CA PRO A 29 -3.57 -19.30 -26.55
C PRO A 29 -2.79 -20.59 -26.27
N ILE A 30 -1.62 -20.47 -25.65
CA ILE A 30 -0.77 -21.64 -25.30
C ILE A 30 -1.44 -22.47 -24.20
N ILE A 31 -2.21 -21.83 -23.32
CA ILE A 31 -2.85 -22.45 -22.17
C ILE A 31 -4.27 -21.89 -22.03
N LYS A 32 -5.24 -22.78 -21.80
CA LYS A 32 -6.59 -22.41 -21.39
C LYS A 32 -6.64 -22.38 -19.87
N LEU A 33 -6.89 -21.20 -19.30
CA LEU A 33 -7.07 -21.03 -17.86
C LEU A 33 -8.54 -21.23 -17.51
N GLU A 34 -8.80 -21.95 -16.42
CA GLU A 34 -10.14 -22.02 -15.83
C GLU A 34 -10.28 -20.89 -14.79
N GLU A 35 -11.47 -20.30 -14.72
CA GLU A 35 -11.79 -19.35 -13.67
C GLU A 35 -11.87 -20.08 -12.33
N VAL A 36 -11.11 -19.62 -11.34
CA VAL A 36 -11.08 -20.19 -10.00
C VAL A 36 -11.60 -19.13 -9.03
N ALA A 37 -12.50 -19.53 -8.13
CA ALA A 37 -12.93 -18.68 -7.04
C ALA A 37 -11.74 -18.37 -6.12
N VAL A 38 -11.39 -17.09 -5.99
CA VAL A 38 -10.27 -16.63 -5.15
C VAL A 38 -10.84 -16.04 -3.86
N THR A 39 -10.33 -16.51 -2.72
CA THR A 39 -10.56 -15.88 -1.43
C THR A 39 -9.42 -14.93 -1.08
N THR A 40 -9.73 -13.91 -0.31
CA THR A 40 -8.75 -12.91 0.17
C THR A 40 -8.02 -13.37 1.43
N GLY A 41 -8.65 -14.28 2.20
CA GLY A 41 -8.20 -14.71 3.52
C GLY A 41 -8.46 -13.65 4.60
N GLU A 42 -9.33 -12.67 4.32
CA GLU A 42 -9.73 -11.55 5.20
C GLU A 42 -11.22 -11.65 5.59
N GLU A 43 -11.93 -12.72 5.22
CA GLU A 43 -13.39 -12.85 5.33
C GLU A 43 -13.91 -12.91 6.78
N ASP A 44 -13.09 -13.42 7.71
CA ASP A 44 -13.43 -13.57 9.13
C ASP A 44 -12.97 -12.37 9.99
N GLU A 45 -12.66 -11.24 9.36
CA GLU A 45 -12.12 -10.06 10.02
C GLU A 45 -12.88 -8.78 9.64
N ASP A 46 -12.91 -7.85 10.58
CA ASP A 46 -13.47 -6.51 10.36
C ASP A 46 -12.33 -5.50 10.18
N ALA A 47 -12.40 -4.70 9.12
CA ALA A 47 -11.46 -3.61 8.90
C ALA A 47 -11.76 -2.45 9.86
N ILE A 48 -10.90 -2.28 10.86
CA ILE A 48 -11.01 -1.17 11.82
C ILE A 48 -10.23 0.07 11.35
N LEU A 49 -9.33 -0.07 10.39
CA LEU A 49 -8.64 1.03 9.72
C LEU A 49 -8.36 0.64 8.28
N ASP A 50 -8.46 1.61 7.37
CA ASP A 50 -8.13 1.49 5.95
C ASP A 50 -7.58 2.85 5.50
N LEU A 51 -6.28 2.92 5.17
CA LEU A 51 -5.62 4.17 4.78
C LEU A 51 -4.62 3.95 3.65
N LYS A 52 -4.56 4.90 2.71
CA LYS A 52 -3.49 4.94 1.71
C LYS A 52 -2.16 5.33 2.34
N SER A 53 -1.10 4.59 2.02
CA SER A 53 0.22 4.78 2.61
C SER A 53 1.32 4.22 1.70
N LYS A 54 2.56 4.53 2.08
CA LYS A 54 3.76 3.92 1.52
C LYS A 54 4.59 3.32 2.65
N LEU A 55 4.98 2.06 2.49
CA LEU A 55 5.74 1.28 3.44
C LEU A 55 7.18 1.13 2.97
N TYR A 56 8.08 1.25 3.93
CA TYR A 56 9.50 1.04 3.79
C TYR A 56 9.96 0.01 4.81
N ARG A 57 11.03 -0.70 4.46
CA ARG A 57 11.71 -1.67 5.30
C ARG A 57 13.16 -1.24 5.44
N PHE A 58 13.71 -1.35 6.64
CA PHE A 58 15.11 -1.07 6.87
C PHE A 58 15.98 -2.25 6.40
N ASP A 59 16.91 -1.97 5.50
CA ASP A 59 17.92 -2.91 5.04
C ASP A 59 19.15 -2.81 5.93
N LYS A 60 19.35 -3.82 6.79
CA LYS A 60 20.43 -3.83 7.80
C LYS A 60 21.82 -3.87 7.16
N GLU A 61 21.98 -4.60 6.06
CA GLU A 61 23.27 -4.72 5.36
C GLU A 61 23.66 -3.41 4.66
N GLY A 62 22.70 -2.79 3.97
CA GLY A 62 22.91 -1.52 3.30
C GLY A 62 22.77 -0.28 4.19
N ASN A 63 22.40 -0.44 5.47
CA ASN A 63 22.10 0.62 6.42
C ASN A 63 21.17 1.71 5.85
N GLN A 64 20.10 1.30 5.17
CA GLN A 64 19.24 2.20 4.40
C GLN A 64 17.77 1.77 4.39
N TRP A 65 16.86 2.72 4.16
CA TRP A 65 15.44 2.42 3.94
C TRP A 65 15.18 2.02 2.48
N LYS A 66 14.52 0.89 2.27
CA LYS A 66 14.05 0.43 0.95
C LYS A 66 12.52 0.48 0.89
N GLU A 67 11.97 0.96 -0.22
CA GLU A 67 10.52 0.90 -0.44
C GLU A 67 10.06 -0.56 -0.51
N ARG A 68 9.05 -0.91 0.28
CA ARG A 68 8.47 -2.26 0.36
C ARG A 68 7.14 -2.35 -0.38
N GLY A 69 6.36 -1.26 -0.38
CA GLY A 69 5.12 -1.19 -1.14
C GLY A 69 4.38 0.14 -0.98
N ALA A 70 3.61 0.50 -2.00
CA ALA A 70 2.67 1.62 -1.95
C ALA A 70 1.25 1.10 -2.19
N GLY A 71 0.32 1.45 -1.30
CA GLY A 71 -1.04 0.95 -1.38
C GLY A 71 -1.86 1.23 -0.13
N THR A 72 -2.76 0.32 0.20
CA THR A 72 -3.66 0.47 1.34
C THR A 72 -3.19 -0.39 2.50
N VAL A 73 -2.97 0.24 3.65
CA VAL A 73 -2.76 -0.46 4.93
C VAL A 73 -4.10 -0.62 5.63
N LYS A 74 -4.35 -1.82 6.13
CA LYS A 74 -5.51 -2.15 6.94
C LYS A 74 -5.08 -2.67 8.31
N LEU A 75 -5.90 -2.36 9.32
CA LEU A 75 -5.92 -3.10 10.57
C LEU A 75 -7.17 -3.95 10.57
N LEU A 76 -6.99 -5.26 10.67
CA LEU A 76 -8.05 -6.26 10.59
C LEU A 76 -8.21 -6.92 11.95
N LYS A 77 -9.42 -6.88 12.49
CA LYS A 77 -9.77 -7.52 13.76
C LYS A 77 -10.54 -8.79 13.49
N HIS A 78 -10.01 -9.93 13.94
CA HIS A 78 -10.69 -11.22 13.82
C HIS A 78 -11.99 -11.24 14.64
N LYS A 79 -13.09 -11.68 14.01
CA LYS A 79 -14.44 -11.65 14.59
C LYS A 79 -14.55 -12.49 15.86
N GLU A 80 -13.98 -13.70 15.85
CA GLU A 80 -14.02 -14.61 17.00
C GLU A 80 -12.91 -14.34 18.05
N THR A 81 -11.64 -14.34 17.62
CA THR A 81 -10.50 -14.24 18.56
C THR A 81 -10.23 -12.82 19.06
N GLY A 82 -10.77 -11.80 18.39
CA GLY A 82 -10.51 -10.39 18.68
C GLY A 82 -9.08 -9.93 18.39
N LYS A 83 -8.19 -10.81 17.92
CA LYS A 83 -6.81 -10.47 17.54
C LYS A 83 -6.81 -9.50 16.39
N VAL A 84 -5.83 -8.58 16.38
CA VAL A 84 -5.66 -7.60 15.31
C VAL A 84 -4.37 -7.88 14.56
N ARG A 85 -4.44 -7.86 13.22
CA ARG A 85 -3.27 -7.87 12.35
C ARG A 85 -3.22 -6.64 11.46
N LEU A 86 -2.02 -6.25 11.09
CA LEU A 86 -1.76 -5.27 10.04
C LEU A 86 -1.57 -6.02 8.73
N VAL A 87 -2.34 -5.66 7.71
CA VAL A 87 -2.19 -6.16 6.34
C VAL A 87 -2.04 -4.98 5.40
N MET A 88 -1.05 -5.01 4.52
CA MET A 88 -0.89 -4.00 3.47
C MET A 88 -0.70 -4.68 2.12
N ARG A 89 -1.44 -4.20 1.11
CA ARG A 89 -1.33 -4.67 -0.27
C ARG A 89 -0.89 -3.55 -1.19
N GLN A 90 -0.01 -3.87 -2.13
CA GLN A 90 0.42 -2.94 -3.17
C GLN A 90 -0.75 -2.61 -4.11
N SER A 91 -0.86 -1.34 -4.49
CA SER A 91 -1.79 -0.93 -5.55
C SER A 91 -1.44 -1.65 -6.86
N LYS A 92 -2.46 -1.94 -7.68
CA LYS A 92 -2.37 -2.66 -8.96
C LYS A 92 -2.03 -4.15 -8.84
N THR A 93 -0.94 -4.52 -8.18
CA THR A 93 -0.49 -5.93 -8.10
C THR A 93 -1.21 -6.74 -7.03
N LEU A 94 -1.80 -6.08 -6.03
CA LEU A 94 -2.46 -6.69 -4.86
C LEU A 94 -1.56 -7.62 -4.03
N LYS A 95 -0.25 -7.63 -4.30
CA LYS A 95 0.75 -8.37 -3.53
C LYS A 95 0.79 -7.83 -2.10
N ILE A 96 0.81 -8.74 -1.14
CA ILE A 96 0.99 -8.42 0.28
C ILE A 96 2.42 -7.89 0.46
N CYS A 97 2.56 -6.76 1.15
CA CYS A 97 3.85 -6.16 1.48
C CYS A 97 4.07 -5.94 2.98
N ALA A 98 3.02 -6.20 3.80
CA ALA A 98 3.10 -6.42 5.24
C ALA A 98 1.93 -7.31 5.66
N ASN A 99 2.19 -8.24 6.57
CA ASN A 99 1.22 -9.12 7.21
C ASN A 99 1.77 -9.59 8.56
N HIS A 100 1.37 -8.94 9.64
CA HIS A 100 1.83 -9.31 10.98
C HIS A 100 0.77 -9.00 12.04
N LEU A 101 0.81 -9.72 13.17
CA LEU A 101 -0.01 -9.39 14.34
C LEU A 101 0.39 -8.04 14.92
N VAL A 102 -0.59 -7.32 15.47
CA VAL A 102 -0.35 -6.15 16.33
C VAL A 102 -0.28 -6.65 17.76
N LEU A 103 0.92 -6.66 18.33
CA LEU A 103 1.19 -7.16 19.68
C LEU A 103 1.22 -6.01 20.69
N SER A 104 0.82 -6.25 21.93
CA SER A 104 0.89 -5.25 23.02
C SER A 104 2.30 -4.75 23.31
N THR A 105 3.31 -5.54 22.96
CA THR A 105 4.74 -5.21 23.12
C THR A 105 5.29 -4.39 21.95
N MET A 106 4.50 -4.13 20.91
CA MET A 106 4.96 -3.41 19.73
C MET A 106 5.13 -1.92 20.05
N ALA A 107 6.33 -1.38 19.89
CA ALA A 107 6.61 0.04 20.12
C ALA A 107 6.56 0.80 18.79
N VAL A 108 5.57 1.69 18.64
CA VAL A 108 5.45 2.59 17.48
C VAL A 108 6.00 3.95 17.89
N GLN A 109 6.90 4.49 17.07
CA GLN A 109 7.58 5.76 17.31
C GLN A 109 7.44 6.68 16.11
N GLU A 110 7.32 7.98 16.34
CA GLU A 110 7.38 8.95 15.25
C GLU A 110 8.73 8.90 14.55
N TYR A 111 8.74 9.08 13.23
CA TYR A 111 9.97 9.18 12.48
C TYR A 111 10.47 10.63 12.51
N ALA A 112 11.60 10.88 13.18
CA ALA A 112 12.13 12.24 13.37
C ALA A 112 12.34 13.03 12.06
N GLY A 113 12.55 12.35 10.93
CA GLY A 113 12.72 12.99 9.63
C GLY A 113 11.42 13.28 8.86
N ASN A 114 10.24 12.89 9.36
CA ASN A 114 8.97 13.08 8.68
C ASN A 114 7.77 12.98 9.63
N ASP A 115 7.05 14.09 9.81
CA ASP A 115 5.85 14.21 10.64
C ASP A 115 4.63 13.41 10.16
N LYS A 116 4.68 12.85 8.95
CA LYS A 116 3.69 11.93 8.38
C LYS A 116 4.13 10.48 8.42
N ALA A 117 5.23 10.16 9.10
CA ALA A 117 5.74 8.79 9.20
C ALA A 117 6.00 8.32 10.64
N CYS A 118 5.86 7.01 10.83
CA CYS A 118 6.23 6.32 12.05
C CYS A 118 6.98 5.03 11.75
N ILE A 119 7.69 4.52 12.76
CA ILE A 119 8.51 3.31 12.70
C ILE A 119 8.10 2.31 13.79
N TRP A 120 8.23 1.02 13.51
CA TRP A 120 8.03 -0.06 14.47
C TRP A 120 8.74 -1.35 14.03
N HIS A 121 8.96 -2.25 14.98
CA HIS A 121 9.44 -3.61 14.71
C HIS A 121 8.28 -4.60 14.66
N ALA A 122 8.33 -5.57 13.76
CA ALA A 122 7.35 -6.64 13.67
C ALA A 122 7.94 -7.95 13.11
N ALA A 123 7.40 -9.08 13.57
CA ALA A 123 7.61 -10.38 12.96
C ALA A 123 6.58 -10.56 11.83
N ASP A 124 7.02 -10.36 10.59
CA ASP A 124 6.19 -10.23 9.39
C ASP A 124 6.20 -11.48 8.51
N PHE A 125 5.06 -11.79 7.88
CA PHE A 125 4.85 -12.98 7.06
C PHE A 125 4.45 -12.63 5.61
N SER A 126 4.75 -11.42 5.12
CA SER A 126 4.35 -11.00 3.77
C SER A 126 4.99 -11.80 2.63
N ASP A 127 6.15 -12.43 2.87
CA ASP A 127 6.87 -13.25 1.87
C ASP A 127 6.60 -14.76 1.99
N GLY A 128 5.67 -15.19 2.86
CA GLY A 128 5.40 -16.60 3.13
C GLY A 128 6.37 -17.27 4.12
N GLU A 129 7.24 -16.49 4.74
CA GLU A 129 8.11 -16.91 5.85
C GLU A 129 8.17 -15.80 6.90
N LEU A 130 8.40 -16.16 8.16
CA LEU A 130 8.42 -15.20 9.27
C LEU A 130 9.77 -14.46 9.31
N LYS A 131 9.75 -13.12 9.25
CA LYS A 131 10.94 -12.27 9.29
C LYS A 131 10.80 -11.14 10.29
N ASP A 132 11.85 -10.87 11.06
CA ASP A 132 11.91 -9.68 11.91
C ASP A 132 12.29 -8.45 11.08
N GLU A 133 11.32 -7.56 10.91
CA GLU A 133 11.44 -6.36 10.09
C GLU A 133 11.39 -5.10 10.95
N LEU A 134 12.13 -4.08 10.53
CA LEU A 134 11.95 -2.70 10.99
C LEU A 134 11.23 -1.93 9.88
N PHE A 135 10.00 -1.55 10.14
CA PHE A 135 9.15 -0.84 9.19
C PHE A 135 9.15 0.65 9.44
N CYS A 136 8.96 1.40 8.36
CA CYS A 136 8.58 2.81 8.37
C CYS A 136 7.39 2.97 7.43
N ILE A 137 6.30 3.57 7.91
CA ILE A 137 5.13 3.86 7.07
C ILE A 137 4.93 5.35 6.97
N ARG A 138 4.63 5.83 5.78
CA ARG A 138 4.36 7.25 5.50
C ARG A 138 2.97 7.42 4.92
N PHE A 139 2.22 8.36 5.47
CA PHE A 139 0.86 8.70 5.04
C PHE A 139 0.83 9.97 4.17
N GLY A 140 -0.30 10.17 3.48
CA GLY A 140 -0.53 11.37 2.66
C GLY A 140 -0.66 12.65 3.50
N SER A 141 -1.22 12.54 4.71
CA SER A 141 -1.43 13.65 5.64
C SER A 141 -0.98 13.30 7.06
N ILE A 142 -0.68 14.35 7.84
CA ILE A 142 -0.37 14.25 9.27
C ILE A 142 -1.58 13.68 10.02
N ASP A 143 -2.79 14.07 9.64
CA ASP A 143 -4.04 13.58 10.21
C ASP A 143 -4.21 12.06 10.07
N SER A 144 -3.88 11.49 8.90
CA SER A 144 -3.90 10.04 8.70
C SER A 144 -3.00 9.29 9.70
N LEU A 145 -1.83 9.85 10.01
CA LEU A 145 -0.93 9.28 11.00
C LEU A 145 -1.47 9.52 12.43
N HIS A 146 -1.56 10.79 12.83
CA HIS A 146 -1.69 11.19 14.23
C HIS A 146 -3.11 11.07 14.78
N LYS A 147 -4.13 11.20 13.94
CA LYS A 147 -5.54 11.08 14.38
C LYS A 147 -6.10 9.67 14.19
N HIS A 148 -5.50 8.86 13.31
CA HIS A 148 -6.07 7.57 12.93
C HIS A 148 -5.13 6.40 13.17
N PHE A 149 -3.99 6.33 12.50
CA PHE A 149 -3.12 5.15 12.56
C PHE A 149 -2.43 5.00 13.91
N PHE A 150 -1.68 6.02 14.32
CA PHE A 150 -0.85 5.99 15.52
C PHE A 150 -1.65 5.71 16.80
N PRO A 151 -2.80 6.40 17.06
CA PRO A 151 -3.60 6.11 18.25
C PRO A 151 -4.24 4.72 18.22
N ARG A 152 -4.62 4.21 17.04
CA ARG A 152 -5.20 2.86 16.95
C ARG A 152 -4.18 1.79 17.31
N LEU A 153 -2.94 1.88 16.82
CA LEU A 153 -1.89 0.93 17.20
C LEU A 153 -1.63 0.99 18.70
N GLN A 154 -1.50 2.19 19.28
CA GLN A 154 -1.25 2.35 20.72
C GLN A 154 -2.40 1.84 21.60
N ASN A 155 -3.65 2.13 21.24
CA ASN A 155 -4.81 1.72 22.04
C ASN A 155 -5.06 0.20 22.02
N LEU A 156 -4.63 -0.48 20.95
CA LEU A 156 -4.69 -1.94 20.89
C LEU A 156 -3.76 -2.60 21.91
N HIS A 157 -2.73 -1.90 22.41
CA HIS A 157 -1.88 -2.37 23.50
C HIS A 157 -2.58 -2.34 24.87
N GLY A 158 -3.61 -1.49 25.05
CA GLY A 158 -4.29 -1.28 26.34
C GLY A 158 -5.46 -2.23 26.64
N ASN A 159 -5.97 -2.97 25.66
CA ASN A 159 -7.18 -3.79 25.80
C ASN A 159 -6.92 -5.28 26.09
N VAL A 160 -5.65 -5.71 26.19
CA VAL A 160 -5.30 -7.12 26.44
C VAL A 160 -5.37 -7.49 27.94
N SER A 161 -5.62 -6.53 28.83
CA SER A 161 -5.54 -6.72 30.29
C SER A 161 -6.89 -6.94 31.01
N ARG A 162 -8.00 -7.26 30.31
CA ARG A 162 -9.33 -7.46 30.95
C ARG A 162 -9.98 -8.82 30.73
N SER A 163 -9.26 -9.82 30.24
CA SER A 163 -9.73 -11.21 30.17
C SER A 163 -8.70 -12.14 30.78
N GLY A 164 -8.76 -12.28 32.11
CA GLY A 164 -7.95 -13.18 32.93
C GLY A 164 -8.50 -13.21 34.33
#